data_AF-A0A848CIP8-F1
#
_entry.id   AF-A0A848CIP8-F1
#
_cell.length_a   1.000
_cell.length_b   1.000
_cell.length_c   1.000
_cell.angle_alpha   90.00
_cell.angle_beta   90.00
_cell.angle_gamma   90.00
#
_symmetry.space_group_name_H-M   'P 1'
#
loop_
_entity.id
_entity.type
_entity.pdbx_description
1 polymer ?
#
loop_
_entity_poly.entity_id
_entity_poly.type
_entity_poly.pdbx_seq_one_letter_code
_entity_poly.pdbx_strand_id
1 'polypeptide(L)'
;MTIREKRTSISQFAAALRQRSPQEKRDLLVADTLDSLCRHCDLYDAARVSNNPFHPELLRTIAAADLSSEALFSLFECLAVLVHLRKLAHPAIPLDEAEEELLFQFEHSGEWLPDDTTLVADWYWRTSAALPSH
;
A
#
# COMPACT_ATOMS: atom_id res chain seq x y z
N MET A 1 2.08 -10.26 12.82
CA MET A 1 3.28 -9.47 12.48
C MET A 1 2.83 -8.08 12.08
N THR A 2 3.57 -7.06 12.48
CA THR A 2 3.26 -5.65 12.23
C THR A 2 4.24 -5.03 11.24
N ILE A 3 3.89 -3.86 10.69
CA ILE A 3 4.80 -3.09 9.84
C ILE A 3 6.04 -2.69 10.63
N ARG A 4 5.86 -2.23 11.87
CA ARG A 4 6.99 -1.86 12.75
C ARG A 4 7.99 -3.00 12.93
N GLU A 5 7.50 -4.23 13.16
CA GLU A 5 8.35 -5.42 13.30
C GLU A 5 9.13 -5.76 12.03
N LYS A 6 8.59 -5.42 10.85
CA LYS A 6 9.17 -5.77 9.54
C LYS A 6 9.86 -4.61 8.83
N ARG A 7 9.92 -3.43 9.47
CA ARG A 7 10.50 -2.19 8.93
C ARG A 7 11.85 -2.40 8.24
N THR A 8 12.77 -3.14 8.85
CA THR A 8 14.09 -3.41 8.24
C THR A 8 13.99 -4.15 6.92
N SER A 9 13.18 -5.21 6.85
CA SER A 9 12.97 -5.99 5.62
C SER A 9 12.27 -5.16 4.55
N ILE A 10 11.29 -4.34 4.94
CA ILE A 10 10.57 -3.44 4.04
C ILE A 10 11.53 -2.43 3.41
N SER A 11 12.36 -1.75 4.22
CA SER A 11 13.36 -0.80 3.71
C SER A 11 14.41 -1.47 2.82
N GLN A 12 14.84 -2.70 3.13
CA GLN A 12 15.75 -3.47 2.29
C GLN A 12 15.13 -3.80 0.93
N PHE A 13 13.86 -4.21 0.90
CA PHE A 13 13.11 -4.48 -0.33
C PHE A 13 12.97 -3.22 -1.19
N ALA A 14 12.60 -2.08 -0.59
CA ALA A 14 12.49 -0.81 -1.29
C ALA A 14 13.83 -0.37 -1.92
N ALA A 15 14.95 -0.58 -1.22
CA ALA A 15 16.28 -0.32 -1.76
C ALA A 15 16.62 -1.24 -2.94
N ALA A 16 16.31 -2.53 -2.85
CA ALA A 16 16.53 -3.50 -3.92
C ALA A 16 15.68 -3.18 -5.17
N LEU A 17 14.42 -2.78 -4.98
CA LEU A 17 13.53 -2.39 -6.08
C LEU A 17 14.08 -1.20 -6.86
N ARG A 18 14.57 -0.16 -6.18
CA ARG A 18 15.20 1.01 -6.82
C ARG A 18 16.46 0.67 -7.63
N GLN A 19 17.26 -0.28 -7.15
CA GLN A 19 18.46 -0.71 -7.87
C GLN A 19 18.13 -1.46 -9.16
N ARG A 20 17.02 -2.21 -9.17
CA ARG A 20 16.61 -3.04 -10.31
C ARG A 20 15.88 -2.23 -11.39
N SER A 21 15.00 -1.32 -11.00
CA SER A 21 14.04 -0.69 -11.90
C SER A 21 14.11 0.85 -11.88
N PRO A 22 15.25 1.48 -12.21
CA PRO A 22 15.37 2.95 -12.15
C PRO A 22 14.52 3.68 -13.20
N GLN A 23 13.91 2.97 -14.16
CA GLN A 23 13.15 3.55 -15.27
C GLN A 23 11.63 3.32 -15.19
N GLU A 24 11.18 2.35 -14.40
CA GLU A 24 9.75 2.06 -14.22
C GLU A 24 9.19 2.98 -13.14
N LYS A 25 8.40 3.99 -13.55
CA LYS A 25 7.84 5.00 -12.63
C LYS A 25 7.02 4.37 -11.51
N ARG A 26 6.27 3.30 -11.80
CA ARG A 26 5.44 2.59 -10.83
C ARG A 26 6.28 1.87 -9.79
N ASP A 27 7.36 1.23 -10.20
CA ASP A 27 8.28 0.54 -9.27
C ASP A 27 8.95 1.53 -8.31
N LEU A 28 9.35 2.70 -8.82
CA LEU A 28 9.89 3.78 -7.97
C LEU A 28 8.83 4.28 -6.98
N LEU A 29 7.60 4.49 -7.43
CA LEU A 29 6.50 4.92 -6.58
C LEU A 29 6.17 3.88 -5.49
N VAL A 30 6.20 2.59 -5.82
CA VAL A 30 6.08 1.50 -4.83
C VAL A 30 7.21 1.60 -3.80
N ALA A 31 8.46 1.76 -4.23
CA ALA A 31 9.59 1.90 -3.31
C ALA A 31 9.48 3.15 -2.41
N ASP A 32 9.07 4.29 -2.96
CA ASP A 32 8.89 5.55 -2.22
C ASP A 32 7.75 5.43 -1.19
N THR A 33 6.67 4.74 -1.55
CA THR A 33 5.56 4.46 -0.64
C THR A 33 5.95 3.50 0.47
N LEU A 34 6.76 2.46 0.18
CA LEU A 34 7.29 1.56 1.21
C LEU A 34 8.15 2.32 2.23
N ASP A 35 8.91 3.33 1.80
CA ASP A 35 9.65 4.18 2.73
C ASP A 35 8.73 5.07 3.58
N SER A 36 7.64 5.58 3.02
CA SER A 36 6.62 6.29 3.83
C SER A 36 5.99 5.37 4.87
N LEU A 37 5.66 4.15 4.46
CA LEU A 37 5.14 3.11 5.35
C LEU A 37 6.13 2.77 6.48
N CYS A 38 7.44 2.76 6.20
CA CYS A 38 8.46 2.63 7.24
C CYS A 38 8.55 3.86 8.17
N ARG A 39 8.41 5.09 7.65
CA ARG A 39 8.41 6.33 8.45
C ARG A 39 7.20 6.39 9.38
N HIS A 40 6.05 5.94 8.91
CA HIS A 40 4.76 6.06 9.58
C HIS A 40 4.20 4.72 10.07
N CYS A 41 5.07 3.74 10.34
CA CYS A 41 4.68 2.36 10.66
C CYS A 41 3.62 2.26 11.76
N ASP A 42 3.64 3.16 12.74
CA ASP A 42 2.68 3.20 13.85
C ASP A 42 1.27 3.55 13.40
N LEU A 43 1.13 4.46 12.44
CA LEU A 43 -0.16 4.85 11.87
C LEU A 43 -0.75 3.72 11.03
N TYR A 44 0.09 3.02 10.27
CA TYR A 44 -0.32 1.83 9.53
C TYR A 44 -0.73 0.68 10.44
N ASP A 45 0.03 0.44 11.51
CA ASP A 45 -0.27 -0.60 12.50
C ASP A 45 -1.57 -0.28 13.28
N ALA A 46 -1.83 0.99 13.57
CA ALA A 46 -3.06 1.46 14.23
C ALA A 46 -4.29 1.43 13.30
N ALA A 47 -4.11 1.65 12.00
CA ALA A 47 -5.18 1.64 10.99
C ALA A 47 -5.59 0.23 10.54
N ARG A 48 -5.03 -0.83 11.14
CA ARG A 48 -5.31 -2.22 10.75
C ARG A 48 -6.77 -2.59 11.00
N VAL A 49 -7.44 -3.01 9.92
CA VAL A 49 -8.78 -3.60 9.98
C VAL A 49 -8.66 -5.12 10.14
N SER A 50 -9.43 -5.70 11.07
CA SER A 50 -9.51 -7.16 11.22
C SER A 50 -9.95 -7.81 9.90
N ASN A 51 -9.32 -8.93 9.54
CA ASN A 51 -9.56 -9.67 8.29
C ASN A 51 -9.14 -8.95 6.99
N ASN A 52 -8.45 -7.81 7.05
CA ASN A 52 -7.85 -7.23 5.85
C ASN A 52 -6.76 -8.17 5.28
N PRO A 53 -6.90 -8.62 4.01
CA PRO A 53 -5.97 -9.59 3.41
C PRO A 53 -4.69 -8.93 2.86
N PHE A 54 -4.69 -7.62 2.64
CA PHE A 54 -3.59 -6.89 2.01
C PHE A 54 -2.38 -6.71 2.93
N HIS A 55 -2.60 -6.53 4.24
CA HIS A 55 -1.51 -6.45 5.21
C HIS A 55 -0.65 -7.74 5.25
N PRO A 56 -1.20 -8.95 5.45
CA PRO A 56 -0.39 -10.17 5.43
C PRO A 56 0.22 -10.44 4.05
N GLU A 57 -0.48 -10.10 2.96
CA GLU A 57 0.02 -10.26 1.60
C GLU A 57 1.25 -9.38 1.34
N LEU A 58 1.22 -8.10 1.72
CA LEU A 58 2.38 -7.21 1.62
C LEU A 58 3.60 -7.79 2.34
N LEU A 59 3.42 -8.27 3.58
CA LEU A 59 4.52 -8.85 4.35
C LEU A 59 5.04 -10.16 3.73
N ARG A 60 4.16 -10.97 3.13
CA ARG A 60 4.51 -12.21 2.45
C ARG A 60 5.35 -11.94 1.20
N THR A 61 4.93 -11.00 0.36
CA THR A 61 5.64 -10.61 -0.87
C THR A 61 7.03 -10.06 -0.55
N ILE A 62 7.13 -9.19 0.46
CA ILE A 62 8.42 -8.64 0.91
C ILE A 62 9.32 -9.73 1.48
N ALA A 63 8.78 -10.66 2.27
CA ALA A 63 9.56 -11.76 2.83
C ALA A 63 10.07 -12.74 1.76
N ALA A 64 9.32 -12.90 0.66
CA ALA A 64 9.75 -13.71 -0.49
C ALA A 64 10.82 -13.00 -1.35
N ALA A 65 11.05 -11.70 -1.13
CA ALA A 65 11.88 -10.84 -1.98
C ALA A 65 11.49 -10.96 -3.47
N ASP A 66 10.20 -11.16 -3.74
CA ASP A 66 9.68 -11.34 -5.09
C ASP A 66 9.55 -9.98 -5.76
N LEU A 67 10.40 -9.76 -6.77
CA LEU A 67 10.44 -8.55 -7.57
C LEU A 67 9.81 -8.79 -8.97
N SER A 68 9.08 -9.88 -9.18
CA SER A 68 8.37 -10.10 -10.45
C SER A 68 7.32 -9.01 -10.70
N SER A 69 6.99 -8.73 -11.97
CA SER A 69 6.01 -7.70 -12.31
C SER A 69 4.63 -7.99 -11.71
N GLU A 70 4.25 -9.28 -11.62
CA GLU A 70 3.00 -9.70 -10.97
C GLU A 70 3.02 -9.40 -9.45
N ALA A 71 4.11 -9.73 -8.76
CA ALA A 71 4.26 -9.43 -7.35
C ALA A 71 4.26 -7.91 -7.07
N LEU A 72 4.89 -7.11 -7.94
CA LEU A 72 4.93 -5.65 -7.82
C LEU A 72 3.56 -5.02 -8.11
N PHE A 73 2.79 -5.57 -9.05
CA PHE A 73 1.41 -5.16 -9.29
C PHE A 73 0.54 -5.42 -8.06
N SER A 74 0.58 -6.64 -7.49
CA SER A 74 -0.15 -6.98 -6.26
C SER A 74 0.33 -6.15 -5.06
N LEU A 75 1.62 -5.80 -5.00
CA LEU A 75 2.16 -4.94 -3.94
C LEU A 75 1.64 -3.51 -4.07
N PHE A 76 1.49 -2.99 -5.29
CA PHE A 76 0.85 -1.70 -5.54
C PHE A 76 -0.59 -1.69 -5.02
N GLU A 77 -1.38 -2.74 -5.31
CA GLU A 77 -2.74 -2.89 -4.79
C GLU A 77 -2.77 -2.93 -3.26
N CYS A 78 -1.84 -3.68 -2.64
CA CYS A 78 -1.72 -3.72 -1.19
C CYS A 78 -1.46 -2.34 -0.60
N LEU A 79 -0.51 -1.60 -1.18
CA LEU A 79 -0.17 -0.26 -0.73
C LEU A 79 -1.36 0.69 -0.88
N ALA A 80 -2.08 0.65 -2.00
CA ALA A 80 -3.24 1.54 -2.22
C ALA A 80 -4.31 1.34 -1.14
N VAL A 81 -4.66 0.08 -0.84
CA VAL A 81 -5.62 -0.23 0.22
C VAL A 81 -5.10 0.20 1.59
N LEU A 82 -3.83 -0.07 1.92
CA LEU A 82 -3.29 0.26 3.24
C LEU A 82 -3.15 1.78 3.45
N VAL A 83 -2.70 2.53 2.43
CA VAL A 83 -2.65 4.00 2.45
C VAL A 83 -4.06 4.57 2.62
N HIS A 84 -5.04 4.03 1.91
CA HIS A 84 -6.44 4.45 2.04
C HIS A 84 -6.99 4.20 3.45
N LEU A 85 -6.77 3.01 4.02
CA LEU A 85 -7.18 2.70 5.39
C LEU A 85 -6.51 3.62 6.41
N ARG A 86 -5.22 3.92 6.24
CA ARG A 86 -4.50 4.91 7.07
C ARG A 86 -5.16 6.28 6.98
N LYS A 87 -5.47 6.75 5.76
CA LYS A 87 -6.13 8.04 5.51
C LYS A 87 -7.48 8.12 6.21
N LEU A 88 -8.27 7.05 6.18
CA LEU A 88 -9.56 6.98 6.87
C LEU A 88 -9.42 6.95 8.40
N ALA A 89 -8.45 6.19 8.92
CA ALA A 89 -8.23 6.09 10.36
C ALA A 89 -7.65 7.36 10.98
N HIS A 90 -6.88 8.13 10.19
CA HIS A 90 -6.14 9.30 10.66
C HIS A 90 -6.28 10.51 9.72
N PRO A 91 -7.51 11.02 9.48
CA PRO A 91 -7.77 12.04 8.45
C PRO A 91 -7.10 13.40 8.73
N ALA A 92 -6.74 13.67 9.99
CA ALA A 92 -6.04 14.89 10.38
C ALA A 92 -4.53 14.85 10.10
N ILE A 93 -3.97 13.68 9.77
CA ILE A 93 -2.56 13.50 9.44
C ILE A 93 -2.46 13.41 7.90
N PRO A 94 -1.78 14.35 7.24
CA PRO A 94 -1.65 14.32 5.79
C PRO A 94 -0.85 13.09 5.33
N LEU A 95 -1.08 12.72 4.08
CA LEU A 95 -0.29 11.72 3.38
C LEU A 95 1.04 12.35 2.91
N ASP A 96 2.08 11.53 2.80
CA ASP A 96 3.30 11.90 2.09
C ASP A 96 3.02 12.01 0.58
N GLU A 97 3.84 12.76 -0.14
CA GLU A 97 3.74 12.93 -1.60
C GLU A 97 3.66 11.59 -2.36
N ALA A 98 4.46 10.60 -1.96
CA ALA A 98 4.42 9.27 -2.58
C ALA A 98 3.11 8.51 -2.29
N GLU A 99 2.53 8.69 -1.09
CA GLU A 99 1.25 8.10 -0.73
C GLU A 99 0.12 8.76 -1.53
N GLU A 100 0.15 10.09 -1.70
CA GLU A 100 -0.83 10.82 -2.51
C GLU A 100 -0.75 10.42 -3.99
N GLU A 101 0.45 10.35 -4.57
CA GLU A 101 0.67 9.96 -5.96
C GLU A 101 0.26 8.50 -6.21
N LEU A 102 0.53 7.60 -5.25
CA LEU A 102 0.08 6.20 -5.32
C LEU A 102 -1.45 6.12 -5.40
N LEU A 103 -2.16 6.82 -4.51
CA LEU A 103 -3.62 6.87 -4.57
C LEU A 103 -4.10 7.50 -5.87
N PHE A 104 -3.50 8.61 -6.29
CA PHE A 104 -3.86 9.28 -7.54
C PHE A 104 -3.74 8.33 -8.74
N GLN A 105 -2.63 7.60 -8.87
CA GLN A 105 -2.45 6.61 -9.95
C GLN A 105 -3.44 5.45 -9.84
N PHE A 106 -3.69 4.93 -8.64
CA PHE A 106 -4.69 3.87 -8.44
C PHE A 106 -6.07 4.33 -8.92
N GLU A 107 -6.50 5.53 -8.53
CA GLU A 107 -7.82 6.07 -8.83
C GLU A 107 -8.00 6.52 -10.29
N HIS A 108 -6.93 6.92 -10.99
CA HIS A 108 -7.01 7.55 -12.31
C HIS A 108 -6.37 6.73 -13.45
N SER A 109 -5.77 5.58 -13.16
CA SER A 109 -5.19 4.69 -14.20
C SER A 109 -6.24 4.02 -15.08
N GLY A 110 -7.48 3.87 -14.59
CA GLY A 110 -8.51 3.04 -15.22
C GLY A 110 -8.29 1.53 -15.05
N GLU A 111 -7.27 1.11 -14.29
CA GLU A 111 -6.98 -0.31 -13.99
C GLU A 111 -7.91 -0.86 -12.90
N TRP A 112 -8.39 -0.01 -11.97
CA TRP A 112 -9.27 -0.40 -10.88
C TRP A 112 -10.50 0.52 -10.81
N LEU A 113 -11.65 0.00 -11.23
CA LEU A 113 -12.91 0.75 -11.26
C LEU A 113 -13.75 0.48 -10.00
N PRO A 114 -14.56 1.45 -9.55
CA PRO A 114 -15.48 1.26 -8.42
C PRO A 114 -16.47 0.09 -8.58
N ASP A 115 -16.82 -0.24 -9.83
CA ASP A 115 -17.76 -1.31 -10.15
C ASP A 115 -17.08 -2.68 -10.33
N ASP A 116 -15.76 -2.76 -10.20
CA ASP A 116 -15.04 -4.03 -10.32
C ASP A 116 -15.41 -4.99 -9.18
N THR A 117 -15.50 -6.28 -9.51
CA THR A 117 -15.74 -7.35 -8.52
C THR A 117 -14.44 -7.90 -7.93
N THR A 118 -13.36 -7.12 -8.00
CA THR A 118 -12.06 -7.51 -7.46
C THR A 118 -11.99 -7.21 -5.97
N LEU A 119 -11.20 -8.01 -5.24
CA LEU A 119 -11.01 -7.84 -3.81
C LEU A 119 -10.43 -6.46 -3.47
N VAL A 120 -9.55 -5.92 -4.31
CA VAL A 120 -8.97 -4.58 -4.12
C VAL A 120 -10.03 -3.49 -4.26
N ALA A 121 -10.94 -3.59 -5.23
CA ALA A 121 -12.04 -2.65 -5.40
C ALA A 121 -13.03 -2.70 -4.22
N ASP A 122 -13.34 -3.88 -3.71
CA ASP A 122 -14.16 -4.04 -2.49
C ASP A 122 -13.55 -3.32 -1.29
N TRP A 123 -12.25 -3.47 -1.08
CA TRP A 123 -11.57 -2.88 0.08
C TRP A 123 -11.29 -1.40 -0.07
N TYR A 124 -10.98 -0.93 -1.27
CA TYR A 124 -10.70 0.48 -1.52
C TYR A 124 -12.00 1.31 -1.61
N TRP A 125 -12.95 0.90 -2.45
CA TRP A 125 -14.12 1.72 -2.76
C TRP A 125 -15.32 1.45 -1.86
N ARG A 126 -15.51 0.21 -1.37
CA ARG A 126 -16.75 -0.19 -0.67
C ARG A 126 -16.58 -0.26 0.84
N THR A 127 -15.40 -0.63 1.33
CA THR A 127 -15.14 -0.70 2.78
C THR A 127 -15.13 0.70 3.42
N SER A 128 -14.74 1.72 2.67
CA SER A 128 -14.82 3.13 3.08
C SER A 128 -16.26 3.62 3.28
N ALA A 129 -17.24 3.07 2.56
CA ALA A 129 -18.66 3.37 2.77
C ALA A 129 -19.25 2.75 4.06
N ALA A 130 -18.55 1.79 4.68
CA ALA A 130 -18.99 1.06 5.86
C ALA A 130 -18.35 1.54 7.18
N LEU A 131 -17.32 2.39 7.12
CA LEU A 131 -16.71 2.99 8.31
C LEU A 131 -17.58 4.16 8.77
N PRO A 132 -18.09 4.17 10.02
CA PRO A 132 -18.95 5.24 10.51
C PRO A 132 -18.18 6.56 10.43
N SER A 133 -18.79 7.54 9.77
CA SER A 133 -18.34 8.93 9.82
C SER A 133 -18.30 9.36 11.29
N HIS A 134 -17.09 9.57 11.83
CA HIS A 134 -16.92 10.16 13.15
C HIS A 134 -17.19 11.66 13.11
#